data_AF-A0A0G4EXS3-F1
#
_entry.id   AF-A0A0G4EXS3-F1
#
_cell.length_a   1.000
_cell.length_b   1.000
_cell.length_c   1.000
_cell.angle_alpha   90.00
_cell.angle_beta   90.00
_cell.angle_gamma   90.00
#
_symmetry.space_group_name_H-M   'P 1'
#
loop_
_entity.id
_entity.type
_entity.pdbx_description
1 polymer ?
#
loop_
_entity_poly.entity_id
_entity_poly.type
_entity_poly.pdbx_seq_one_letter_code
_entity_poly.pdbx_strand_id
1 'polypeptide(L)'
;MAAAGAALPSGWVGRSRLDTGFPDDTRDETRQLSEGIISRGFTHVQQVTELIRQQGASPNAQPQLGVEGTTGDFVPYPLLSLCIDNLTDNRIPSIFAADGDDDCPIALPRWSSPDQQEAIMKALIDGGADINAIPTDEDGEDCPGARPVRVAIASCNETAFRLLMAEIGLQLHGREVMDLPDTLETDRPTRDNEATLLSFYQQLIDRDPTLATETDGRHGGNPVHWVASSRPVWSQSFIDRYLDLLVAKGADITAVDNRGDTPLHCAAMWGSHRVAVSLCRRLTAAEINVGKPNHPNYTPLAFAAEALDQKTQLEQDDTAEEASRDRATNEILYLKPTIRVLLQAGADIARLPTATERDRRERQLVLPEYADHMAAINAALRPQRDHSMLLARLLPLAPDHDGHPTHPSPSSLSFGPQEAEAVGWKIGSFLHEPHTAMATIDGYLMGESLLKRRVSAAVAHFVTQAATRTTSNREVVGGSRHVQQDGGAKRTKVTVPPLQCFAVKGGQQGGGRHRRLGVREVVHKARLHEAAQHGVEGVVKGFNTHLGDSDCQFQWQQLGYINRRGQFEALQIS
;
A
#
# COMPACT_ATOMS: atom_id res chain seq x y z
N MET A 1 33.21 -9.03 -24.65
CA MET A 1 33.11 -9.62 -23.30
C MET A 1 31.64 -9.69 -22.96
N ALA A 2 31.03 -10.87 -23.18
CA ALA A 2 29.62 -11.10 -22.88
C ALA A 2 29.40 -10.95 -21.38
N ALA A 3 28.50 -10.04 -20.97
CA ALA A 3 28.04 -9.99 -19.59
C ALA A 3 27.45 -11.35 -19.25
N ALA A 4 27.96 -11.98 -18.19
CA ALA A 4 27.36 -13.18 -17.62
C ALA A 4 25.87 -12.89 -17.38
N GLY A 5 25.00 -13.67 -18.03
CA GLY A 5 23.55 -13.45 -18.00
C GLY A 5 23.07 -13.38 -16.56
N ALA A 6 22.49 -12.24 -16.19
CA ALA A 6 21.84 -12.11 -14.89
C ALA A 6 20.78 -13.21 -14.78
N ALA A 7 20.73 -13.91 -13.63
CA ALA A 7 19.68 -14.87 -13.37
C ALA A 7 18.32 -14.17 -13.54
N LEU A 8 17.40 -14.83 -14.24
CA LEU A 8 16.05 -14.31 -14.43
C LEU A 8 15.33 -14.18 -13.06
N PRO A 9 14.42 -13.22 -12.90
CA PRO A 9 13.62 -13.13 -11.69
C PRO A 9 12.80 -14.41 -11.47
N SER A 10 12.47 -14.69 -10.22
CA SER A 10 11.68 -15.88 -9.87
C SER A 10 10.32 -15.86 -10.57
N GLY A 11 9.98 -16.97 -11.23
CA GLY A 11 8.76 -17.12 -12.03
C GLY A 11 8.90 -16.75 -13.50
N TRP A 12 10.02 -16.13 -13.91
CA TRP A 12 10.24 -15.76 -15.30
C TRP A 12 10.86 -16.89 -16.12
N VAL A 13 10.41 -17.02 -17.36
CA VAL A 13 10.93 -17.99 -18.32
C VAL A 13 11.71 -17.27 -19.41
N GLY A 14 12.90 -17.77 -19.71
CA GLY A 14 13.72 -17.26 -20.80
C GLY A 14 13.28 -17.82 -22.15
N ARG A 15 13.65 -17.14 -23.24
CA ARG A 15 13.32 -17.56 -24.62
C ARG A 15 13.63 -19.02 -24.96
N SER A 16 14.61 -19.65 -24.33
CA SER A 16 15.00 -21.04 -24.62
C SER A 16 13.93 -22.09 -24.28
N ARG A 17 13.00 -21.77 -23.38
CA ARG A 17 11.90 -22.65 -22.96
C ARG A 17 10.54 -22.19 -23.52
N LEU A 18 10.56 -21.31 -24.52
CA LEU A 18 9.35 -20.76 -25.15
C LEU A 18 9.03 -21.55 -26.41
N ASP A 19 7.88 -22.19 -26.41
CA ASP A 19 7.26 -22.76 -27.59
C ASP A 19 6.34 -21.73 -28.25
N THR A 20 6.32 -21.75 -29.58
CA THR A 20 5.50 -20.83 -30.38
C THR A 20 4.59 -21.63 -31.29
N GLY A 21 3.30 -21.58 -30.99
CA GLY A 21 2.23 -22.14 -31.80
C GLY A 21 1.80 -21.18 -32.91
N PHE A 22 1.29 -21.77 -34.00
CA PHE A 22 0.71 -21.04 -35.12
C PHE A 22 -0.55 -21.78 -35.57
N PRO A 23 -1.61 -21.07 -36.01
CA PRO A 23 -2.73 -21.69 -36.69
C PRO A 23 -2.27 -22.54 -37.89
N ASP A 24 -2.96 -23.66 -38.15
CA ASP A 24 -2.59 -24.66 -39.16
C ASP A 24 -2.40 -24.08 -40.57
N ASP A 25 -3.13 -23.01 -40.91
CA ASP A 25 -3.11 -22.32 -42.21
C ASP A 25 -2.05 -21.20 -42.31
N THR A 26 -1.22 -21.02 -41.27
CA THR A 26 -0.18 -19.98 -41.26
C THR A 26 0.93 -20.29 -42.26
N ARG A 27 1.09 -19.40 -43.24
CA ARG A 27 2.14 -19.47 -44.28
C ARG A 27 3.56 -19.44 -43.70
N ASP A 28 4.49 -20.12 -44.37
CA ASP A 28 5.91 -20.19 -43.98
C ASP A 28 6.55 -18.80 -43.85
N GLU A 29 6.23 -17.85 -44.75
CA GLU A 29 6.80 -16.51 -44.69
C GLU A 29 6.31 -15.73 -43.47
N THR A 30 5.09 -16.02 -43.01
CA THR A 30 4.51 -15.44 -41.79
C THR A 30 5.13 -16.06 -40.53
N ARG A 31 5.42 -17.36 -40.55
CA ARG A 31 6.18 -18.03 -39.48
C ARG A 31 7.59 -17.46 -39.38
N GLN A 32 8.27 -17.28 -40.52
CA GLN A 32 9.59 -16.66 -40.59
C GLN A 32 9.59 -15.22 -40.05
N LEU A 33 8.58 -14.41 -40.41
CA LEU A 33 8.41 -13.06 -39.86
C LEU A 33 8.24 -13.10 -38.34
N SER A 34 7.39 -13.99 -37.84
CA SER A 34 7.07 -14.12 -36.42
C SER A 34 8.29 -14.57 -35.60
N GLU A 35 8.95 -15.64 -36.02
CA GLU A 35 10.17 -16.14 -35.37
C GLU A 35 11.30 -15.11 -35.41
N GLY A 36 11.46 -14.39 -36.52
CA GLY A 36 12.43 -13.32 -36.66
C GLY A 36 12.18 -12.15 -35.69
N ILE A 37 10.92 -11.81 -35.42
CA ILE A 37 10.56 -10.82 -34.40
C ILE A 37 10.85 -11.37 -33.00
N ILE A 38 10.33 -12.55 -32.64
CA ILE A 38 10.46 -13.15 -31.31
C ILE A 38 11.94 -13.37 -30.93
N SER A 39 12.75 -13.83 -31.88
CA SER A 39 14.19 -14.05 -31.69
C SER A 39 15.05 -12.79 -31.81
N ARG A 40 14.45 -11.65 -32.20
CA ARG A 40 15.15 -10.41 -32.54
C ARG A 40 16.20 -10.61 -33.64
N GLY A 41 15.91 -11.51 -34.60
CA GLY A 41 16.84 -11.98 -35.62
C GLY A 41 17.03 -11.05 -36.82
N PHE A 42 16.18 -10.03 -37.00
CA PHE A 42 16.29 -9.09 -38.12
C PHE A 42 17.36 -8.02 -37.85
N THR A 43 18.41 -7.96 -38.68
CA THR A 43 19.46 -6.91 -38.58
C THR A 43 19.13 -5.67 -39.41
N HIS A 44 18.29 -5.81 -40.43
CA HIS A 44 17.94 -4.74 -41.36
C HIS A 44 16.43 -4.70 -41.61
N VAL A 45 15.85 -3.50 -41.57
CA VAL A 45 14.39 -3.27 -41.76
C VAL A 45 13.89 -3.74 -43.14
N GLN A 46 14.77 -3.78 -44.15
CA GLN A 46 14.44 -4.28 -45.48
C GLN A 46 13.99 -5.74 -45.45
N GLN A 47 14.55 -6.57 -44.56
CA GLN A 47 14.16 -7.98 -44.43
C GLN A 47 12.68 -8.12 -44.06
N VAL A 48 12.24 -7.31 -43.10
CA VAL A 48 10.83 -7.25 -42.66
C VAL A 48 9.94 -6.72 -43.78
N THR A 49 10.38 -5.65 -44.45
CA THR A 49 9.62 -5.01 -45.53
C THR A 49 9.45 -5.93 -46.74
N GLU A 50 10.48 -6.69 -47.10
CA GLU A 50 10.47 -7.68 -48.18
C GLU A 50 9.53 -8.85 -47.86
N LEU A 51 9.61 -9.41 -46.64
CA LEU A 51 8.70 -10.47 -46.19
C LEU A 51 7.23 -10.05 -46.32
N ILE A 52 6.89 -8.84 -45.84
CA ILE A 52 5.50 -8.36 -45.87
C ILE A 52 5.07 -8.01 -47.30
N ARG A 53 5.82 -7.14 -48.00
CA ARG A 53 5.37 -6.54 -49.26
C ARG A 53 5.59 -7.41 -50.49
N GLN A 54 6.64 -8.22 -50.51
CA GLN A 54 7.00 -9.03 -51.68
C GLN A 54 6.61 -10.50 -51.51
N GLN A 55 6.75 -11.03 -50.29
CA GLN A 55 6.54 -12.47 -50.02
C GLN A 55 5.17 -12.76 -49.41
N GLY A 56 4.41 -11.72 -49.02
CA GLY A 56 3.03 -11.85 -48.54
C GLY A 56 2.91 -12.36 -47.11
N ALA A 57 3.94 -12.16 -46.27
CA ALA A 57 3.86 -12.43 -44.84
C ALA A 57 2.82 -11.51 -44.18
N SER A 58 1.95 -12.07 -43.33
CA SER A 58 0.93 -11.29 -42.63
C SER A 58 1.53 -10.56 -41.43
N PRO A 59 1.49 -9.21 -41.37
CA PRO A 59 1.91 -8.46 -40.18
C PRO A 59 0.89 -8.57 -39.02
N ASN A 60 -0.31 -9.10 -39.30
CA ASN A 60 -1.39 -9.31 -38.33
C ASN A 60 -1.42 -10.72 -37.75
N ALA A 61 -0.36 -11.50 -37.96
CA ALA A 61 -0.25 -12.80 -37.31
C ALA A 61 -0.26 -12.65 -35.78
N GLN A 62 -0.88 -13.63 -35.13
CA GLN A 62 -0.94 -13.74 -33.68
C GLN A 62 -0.33 -15.08 -33.26
N PRO A 63 1.01 -15.21 -33.27
CA PRO A 63 1.66 -16.37 -32.69
C PRO A 63 1.21 -16.59 -31.25
N GLN A 64 1.05 -17.86 -30.91
CA GLN A 64 0.58 -18.38 -29.64
C GLN A 64 1.79 -18.78 -28.79
N LEU A 65 1.89 -18.24 -27.57
CA LEU A 65 3.03 -18.46 -26.70
C LEU A 65 2.70 -19.46 -25.57
N GLY A 66 3.53 -20.50 -25.44
CA GLY A 66 3.44 -21.52 -24.39
C GLY A 66 4.82 -21.92 -23.88
N VAL A 67 4.89 -22.51 -22.67
CA VAL A 67 6.13 -23.03 -22.10
C VAL A 67 6.41 -24.44 -22.61
N GLU A 68 7.67 -24.75 -22.92
CA GLU A 68 8.10 -26.07 -23.37
C GLU A 68 7.55 -27.19 -22.46
N GLY A 69 6.81 -28.12 -23.06
CA GLY A 69 6.24 -29.28 -22.38
C GLY A 69 4.84 -29.08 -21.81
N THR A 70 4.23 -27.90 -21.96
CA THR A 70 2.81 -27.69 -21.62
C THR A 70 1.87 -28.10 -22.75
N THR A 71 0.73 -28.66 -22.36
CA THR A 71 -0.29 -29.17 -23.28
C THR A 71 -1.61 -28.48 -22.97
N GLY A 72 -2.18 -27.75 -23.92
CA GLY A 72 -3.54 -27.23 -23.82
C GLY A 72 -3.64 -25.75 -24.13
N ASP A 73 -2.91 -24.92 -23.39
CA ASP A 73 -3.16 -23.47 -23.39
C ASP A 73 -2.04 -22.68 -24.06
N PHE A 74 -2.40 -21.61 -24.77
CA PHE A 74 -1.46 -20.66 -25.37
C PHE A 74 -1.99 -19.23 -25.27
N VAL A 75 -1.08 -18.27 -25.08
CA VAL A 75 -1.44 -16.84 -25.08
C VAL A 75 -1.12 -16.21 -26.43
N PRO A 76 -2.12 -15.68 -27.17
CA PRO A 76 -1.89 -15.09 -28.49
C PRO A 76 -1.40 -13.65 -28.38
N TYR A 77 -0.39 -13.29 -29.19
CA TYR A 77 0.14 -11.93 -29.25
C TYR A 77 0.24 -11.42 -30.69
N PRO A 78 -0.29 -10.21 -30.99
CA PRO A 78 0.01 -9.53 -32.24
C PRO A 78 1.53 -9.34 -32.42
N LEU A 79 2.03 -9.49 -33.64
CA LEU A 79 3.45 -9.26 -33.94
C LEU A 79 3.94 -7.88 -33.52
N LEU A 80 3.07 -6.87 -33.61
CA LEU A 80 3.36 -5.52 -33.15
C LEU A 80 3.64 -5.46 -31.64
N SER A 81 2.91 -6.24 -30.83
CA SER A 81 3.16 -6.38 -29.39
C SER A 81 4.48 -7.08 -29.11
N LEU A 82 4.75 -8.20 -29.78
CA LEU A 82 5.98 -8.98 -29.59
C LEU A 82 7.24 -8.24 -30.03
N CYS A 83 7.11 -7.25 -30.91
CA CYS A 83 8.21 -6.41 -31.36
C CYS A 83 8.73 -5.44 -30.28
N ILE A 84 7.96 -5.18 -29.22
CA ILE A 84 8.30 -4.19 -28.20
C ILE A 84 9.26 -4.79 -27.17
N ASP A 85 10.39 -4.14 -26.92
CA ASP A 85 11.32 -4.58 -25.88
C ASP A 85 10.84 -4.16 -24.49
N ASN A 86 10.96 -5.08 -23.54
CA ASN A 86 10.77 -4.80 -22.13
C ASN A 86 12.00 -4.06 -21.56
N LEU A 87 11.84 -2.78 -21.21
CA LEU A 87 12.92 -1.91 -20.69
C LEU A 87 12.97 -1.88 -19.16
N THR A 88 12.24 -2.76 -18.48
CA THR A 88 12.17 -2.80 -17.01
C THR A 88 13.21 -3.72 -16.38
N ASP A 89 14.10 -4.30 -17.18
CA ASP A 89 15.04 -5.35 -16.76
C ASP A 89 14.32 -6.53 -16.09
N ASN A 90 13.18 -6.92 -16.68
CA ASN A 90 12.29 -7.97 -16.19
C ASN A 90 11.85 -7.71 -14.74
N ARG A 91 11.49 -6.47 -14.41
CA ARG A 91 10.90 -6.09 -13.12
C ARG A 91 9.38 -5.94 -13.17
N ILE A 92 8.85 -5.74 -14.37
CA ILE A 92 7.43 -5.68 -14.68
C ILE A 92 7.22 -6.53 -15.93
N PRO A 93 6.36 -7.56 -15.88
CA PRO A 93 5.96 -8.34 -17.05
C PRO A 93 5.30 -7.49 -18.12
N SER A 94 5.52 -7.87 -19.37
CA SER A 94 4.78 -7.29 -20.51
C SER A 94 4.32 -8.33 -21.53
N ILE A 95 4.87 -9.53 -21.48
CA ILE A 95 4.52 -10.67 -22.32
C ILE A 95 4.49 -11.91 -21.43
N PHE A 96 3.45 -12.71 -21.58
CA PHE A 96 3.24 -13.97 -20.87
C PHE A 96 3.19 -15.13 -21.87
N ALA A 97 3.40 -16.34 -21.37
CA ALA A 97 3.11 -17.58 -22.06
C ALA A 97 2.39 -18.51 -21.10
N ALA A 98 1.48 -19.31 -21.64
CA ALA A 98 0.77 -20.30 -20.86
C ALA A 98 1.73 -21.36 -20.32
N ASP A 99 1.54 -21.74 -19.06
CA ASP A 99 2.30 -22.73 -18.30
C ASP A 99 1.34 -23.67 -17.54
N GLY A 100 0.60 -24.50 -18.28
CA GLY A 100 -0.50 -25.31 -17.72
C GLY A 100 -1.69 -24.42 -17.40
N ASP A 101 -2.27 -24.55 -16.20
CA ASP A 101 -3.41 -23.74 -15.75
C ASP A 101 -3.03 -22.31 -15.31
N ASP A 102 -1.81 -21.84 -15.59
CA ASP A 102 -1.30 -20.53 -15.17
C ASP A 102 -0.48 -19.85 -16.28
N ASP A 103 -0.21 -18.56 -16.13
CA ASP A 103 0.60 -17.78 -17.06
C ASP A 103 1.96 -17.41 -16.45
N CYS A 104 3.03 -17.55 -17.24
CA CYS A 104 4.38 -17.17 -16.82
C CYS A 104 4.91 -15.98 -17.64
N PRO A 105 5.60 -15.01 -17.01
CA PRO A 105 6.20 -13.89 -17.74
C PRO A 105 7.44 -14.34 -18.53
N ILE A 106 7.55 -13.86 -19.76
CA ILE A 106 8.62 -14.23 -20.69
C ILE A 106 9.67 -13.13 -20.80
N ALA A 107 10.93 -13.50 -20.59
CA ALA A 107 12.09 -12.66 -20.86
C ALA A 107 12.57 -12.87 -22.30
N LEU A 108 12.02 -12.07 -23.23
CA LEU A 108 12.50 -12.01 -24.61
C LEU A 108 13.85 -11.25 -24.71
N PRO A 109 14.68 -11.57 -25.71
CA PRO A 109 15.86 -10.76 -26.03
C PRO A 109 15.45 -9.34 -26.45
N ARG A 110 16.39 -8.40 -26.36
CA ARG A 110 16.20 -7.01 -26.84
C ARG A 110 16.76 -6.85 -28.25
N TRP A 111 16.21 -5.90 -29.00
CA TRP A 111 16.85 -5.41 -30.23
C TRP A 111 18.23 -4.81 -29.92
N SER A 112 19.09 -4.72 -30.95
CA SER A 112 20.45 -4.22 -30.74
C SER A 112 20.48 -2.71 -30.45
N SER A 113 19.45 -1.96 -30.86
CA SER A 113 19.26 -0.55 -30.52
C SER A 113 17.77 -0.15 -30.50
N PRO A 114 17.41 0.93 -29.78
CA PRO A 114 16.07 1.51 -29.84
C PRO A 114 15.65 1.93 -31.26
N ASP A 115 16.57 2.46 -32.06
CA ASP A 115 16.32 2.87 -33.45
C ASP A 115 15.93 1.68 -34.33
N GLN A 116 16.53 0.52 -34.07
CA GLN A 116 16.20 -0.72 -34.79
C GLN A 116 14.79 -1.20 -34.44
N GLN A 117 14.43 -1.22 -33.15
CA GLN A 117 13.06 -1.53 -32.72
C GLN A 117 12.07 -0.58 -33.39
N GLU A 118 12.33 0.73 -33.34
CA GLU A 118 11.46 1.75 -33.92
C GLU A 118 11.29 1.53 -35.43
N ALA A 119 12.37 1.26 -36.17
CA ALA A 119 12.31 1.01 -37.60
C ALA A 119 11.49 -0.25 -37.95
N ILE A 120 11.62 -1.33 -37.16
CA ILE A 120 10.87 -2.56 -37.37
C ILE A 120 9.39 -2.36 -37.03
N MET A 121 9.07 -1.68 -35.93
CA MET A 121 7.69 -1.32 -35.59
C MET A 121 7.03 -0.49 -36.69
N LYS A 122 7.73 0.52 -37.23
CA LYS A 122 7.25 1.30 -38.39
C LYS A 122 7.00 0.42 -39.60
N ALA A 123 7.92 -0.50 -39.92
CA ALA A 123 7.74 -1.40 -41.05
C ALA A 123 6.53 -2.34 -40.90
N LEU A 124 6.22 -2.78 -39.68
CA LEU A 124 5.01 -3.56 -39.38
C LEU A 124 3.75 -2.72 -39.58
N ILE A 125 3.71 -1.50 -39.03
CA ILE A 125 2.57 -0.58 -39.14
C ILE A 125 2.34 -0.17 -40.61
N ASP A 126 3.40 0.24 -41.32
CA ASP A 126 3.37 0.53 -42.77
C ASP A 126 3.01 -0.69 -43.61
N GLY A 127 3.22 -1.90 -43.07
CA GLY A 127 2.83 -3.17 -43.65
C GLY A 127 1.35 -3.51 -43.44
N GLY A 128 0.65 -2.76 -42.58
CA GLY A 128 -0.75 -2.98 -42.23
C GLY A 128 -0.98 -3.76 -40.93
N ALA A 129 -0.01 -3.77 -40.01
CA ALA A 129 -0.23 -4.28 -38.65
C ALA A 129 -1.32 -3.48 -37.94
N ASP A 130 -2.26 -4.18 -37.31
CA ASP A 130 -3.34 -3.56 -36.54
C ASP A 130 -2.83 -3.05 -35.20
N ILE A 131 -2.69 -1.73 -35.12
CA ILE A 131 -2.29 -1.01 -33.89
C ILE A 131 -3.32 -1.17 -32.76
N ASN A 132 -4.55 -1.53 -33.08
CA ASN A 132 -5.68 -1.64 -32.16
C ASN A 132 -6.08 -3.10 -31.88
N ALA A 133 -5.23 -4.06 -32.28
CA ALA A 133 -5.50 -5.48 -32.19
C ALA A 133 -6.00 -5.88 -30.79
N ILE A 134 -7.08 -6.66 -30.78
CA ILE A 134 -7.64 -7.30 -29.58
C ILE A 134 -7.38 -8.79 -29.73
N PRO A 135 -6.29 -9.32 -29.15
CA PRO A 135 -6.05 -10.75 -29.15
C PRO A 135 -7.07 -11.45 -28.24
N THR A 136 -7.50 -12.63 -28.68
CA THR A 136 -8.43 -13.50 -27.94
C THR A 136 -7.82 -14.88 -27.81
N ASP A 137 -7.93 -15.50 -26.64
CA ASP A 137 -7.49 -16.88 -26.41
C ASP A 137 -8.36 -17.91 -27.15
N GLU A 138 -8.12 -19.20 -26.90
CA GLU A 138 -8.82 -20.30 -27.56
C GLU A 138 -10.32 -20.36 -27.21
N ASP A 139 -10.70 -19.84 -26.05
CA ASP A 139 -12.09 -19.73 -25.60
C ASP A 139 -12.80 -18.49 -26.17
N GLY A 140 -12.06 -17.64 -26.87
CA GLY A 140 -12.55 -16.39 -27.45
C GLY A 140 -12.66 -15.26 -26.44
N GLU A 141 -12.00 -15.38 -25.29
CA GLU A 141 -11.92 -14.33 -24.28
C GLU A 141 -10.79 -13.35 -24.63
N ASP A 142 -11.05 -12.06 -24.44
CA ASP A 142 -10.06 -11.02 -24.69
C ASP A 142 -8.83 -11.21 -23.77
N CYS A 143 -7.64 -10.95 -24.32
CA CYS A 143 -6.38 -10.85 -23.58
C CYS A 143 -5.88 -9.39 -23.54
N PRO A 144 -6.40 -8.52 -22.64
CA PRO A 144 -6.07 -7.09 -22.64
C PRO A 144 -4.58 -6.79 -22.50
N GLY A 145 -3.85 -7.59 -21.74
CA GLY A 145 -2.40 -7.44 -21.55
C GLY A 145 -1.58 -7.61 -22.83
N ALA A 146 -2.09 -8.35 -23.83
CA ALA A 146 -1.41 -8.60 -25.10
C ALA A 146 -1.64 -7.52 -26.17
N ARG A 147 -2.50 -6.53 -25.90
CA ARG A 147 -2.79 -5.41 -26.81
C ARG A 147 -1.53 -4.53 -27.02
N PRO A 148 -1.25 -4.03 -28.24
CA PRO A 148 0.00 -3.29 -28.52
C PRO A 148 0.29 -2.12 -27.58
N VAL A 149 -0.72 -1.29 -27.30
CA VAL A 149 -0.58 -0.13 -26.39
C VAL A 149 -0.33 -0.57 -24.94
N ARG A 150 -0.96 -1.65 -24.48
CA ARG A 150 -0.78 -2.21 -23.12
C ARG A 150 0.62 -2.78 -22.95
N VAL A 151 1.13 -3.52 -23.95
CA VAL A 151 2.51 -4.01 -23.94
C VAL A 151 3.53 -2.86 -23.95
N ALA A 152 3.27 -1.78 -24.69
CA ALA A 152 4.13 -0.58 -24.67
C ALA A 152 4.21 0.07 -23.27
N ILE A 153 3.06 0.19 -22.59
CA ILE A 153 2.96 0.73 -21.22
C ILE A 153 3.69 -0.18 -20.23
N ALA A 154 3.36 -1.47 -20.20
CA ALA A 154 3.93 -2.46 -19.28
C ALA A 154 5.46 -2.60 -19.44
N SER A 155 5.94 -2.50 -20.68
CA SER A 155 7.36 -2.54 -21.01
C SER A 155 8.15 -1.28 -20.60
N CYS A 156 7.48 -0.23 -20.09
CA CYS A 156 8.07 1.10 -19.90
C CYS A 156 8.79 1.62 -21.16
N ASN A 157 8.30 1.26 -22.35
CA ASN A 157 9.00 1.52 -23.61
C ASN A 157 8.51 2.83 -24.23
N GLU A 158 9.16 3.94 -23.87
CA GLU A 158 8.75 5.28 -24.29
C GLU A 158 8.74 5.47 -25.81
N THR A 159 9.67 4.82 -26.53
CA THR A 159 9.71 4.89 -27.99
C THR A 159 8.50 4.21 -28.62
N ALA A 160 8.18 2.99 -28.19
CA ALA A 160 6.98 2.29 -28.65
C ALA A 160 5.70 3.05 -28.28
N PHE A 161 5.60 3.52 -27.03
CA PHE A 161 4.45 4.28 -26.54
C PHE A 161 4.22 5.55 -27.35
N ARG A 162 5.27 6.36 -27.57
CA ARG A 162 5.19 7.61 -28.35
C ARG A 162 4.83 7.35 -29.81
N LEU A 163 5.37 6.28 -30.40
CA LEU A 163 5.06 5.89 -31.77
C LEU A 163 3.57 5.58 -31.91
N LEU A 164 3.03 4.70 -31.05
CA LEU A 164 1.61 4.37 -31.07
C LEU A 164 0.73 5.59 -30.82
N MET A 165 1.08 6.44 -29.83
CA MET A 165 0.34 7.67 -29.52
C MET A 165 0.32 8.70 -30.66
N ALA A 166 1.29 8.64 -31.58
CA ALA A 166 1.33 9.49 -32.77
C ALA A 166 0.40 9.01 -33.89
N GLU A 167 -0.04 7.75 -33.87
CA GLU A 167 -0.93 7.19 -34.89
C GLU A 167 -2.35 7.77 -34.75
N ILE A 168 -2.86 8.35 -35.85
CA ILE A 168 -4.19 8.99 -35.88
C ILE A 168 -5.31 7.98 -35.59
N GLY A 169 -5.12 6.72 -35.96
CA GLY A 169 -6.10 5.64 -35.79
C GLY A 169 -6.09 4.94 -34.44
N LEU A 170 -5.23 5.32 -33.49
CA LEU A 170 -5.13 4.65 -32.20
C LEU A 170 -6.43 4.81 -31.39
N GLN A 171 -7.01 3.70 -30.96
CA GLN A 171 -8.16 3.61 -30.08
C GLN A 171 -7.67 3.43 -28.63
N LEU A 172 -8.19 4.24 -27.71
CA LEU A 172 -7.87 4.17 -26.28
C LEU A 172 -9.01 3.57 -25.47
N HIS A 173 -10.26 3.90 -25.80
CA HIS A 173 -11.44 3.29 -25.16
C HIS A 173 -11.61 1.82 -25.56
N GLY A 174 -12.13 1.03 -24.64
CA GLY A 174 -12.26 -0.40 -24.75
C GLY A 174 -10.91 -1.11 -24.88
N ARG A 175 -9.81 -0.44 -24.47
CA ARG A 175 -8.46 -1.02 -24.46
C ARG A 175 -7.86 -1.14 -23.06
N GLU A 176 -8.58 -0.68 -22.03
CA GLU A 176 -8.16 -0.74 -20.62
C GLU A 176 -6.77 -0.12 -20.40
N VAL A 177 -6.45 0.94 -21.15
CA VAL A 177 -5.12 1.57 -21.14
C VAL A 177 -4.73 2.17 -19.80
N MET A 178 -5.71 2.40 -18.92
CA MET A 178 -5.47 2.87 -17.56
C MET A 178 -5.16 1.74 -16.59
N ASP A 179 -5.49 0.48 -16.88
CA ASP A 179 -5.19 -0.62 -15.98
C ASP A 179 -3.68 -0.75 -15.75
N LEU A 180 -3.27 -1.17 -14.56
CA LEU A 180 -1.87 -1.39 -14.24
C LEU A 180 -1.33 -2.62 -14.98
N PRO A 181 -0.02 -2.73 -15.18
CA PRO A 181 0.57 -3.94 -15.73
C PRO A 181 0.31 -5.14 -14.82
N ASP A 182 0.02 -6.30 -15.42
CA ASP A 182 -0.02 -7.56 -14.70
C ASP A 182 1.36 -7.90 -14.15
N THR A 183 1.44 -8.24 -12.87
CA THR A 183 2.69 -8.58 -12.20
C THR A 183 2.58 -9.91 -11.47
N LEU A 184 3.70 -10.45 -11.02
CA LEU A 184 3.81 -11.49 -10.01
C LEU A 184 4.06 -10.86 -8.63
N GLU A 185 3.89 -11.63 -7.56
CA GLU A 185 4.20 -11.18 -6.19
C GLU A 185 5.71 -11.03 -5.95
N THR A 186 6.53 -11.70 -6.77
CA THR A 186 8.00 -11.66 -6.73
C THR A 186 8.56 -10.42 -7.42
N ASP A 187 7.77 -9.74 -8.24
CA ASP A 187 8.20 -8.58 -9.00
C ASP A 187 8.48 -7.37 -8.11
N ARG A 188 9.45 -6.57 -8.54
CA ARG A 188 9.96 -5.42 -7.75
C ARG A 188 10.13 -4.20 -8.65
N PRO A 189 9.03 -3.53 -9.05
CA PRO A 189 9.10 -2.29 -9.80
C PRO A 189 10.01 -1.26 -9.11
N THR A 190 10.83 -0.56 -9.88
CA THR A 190 11.69 0.51 -9.35
C THR A 190 10.95 1.85 -9.36
N ARG A 191 11.48 2.84 -8.63
CA ARG A 191 10.94 4.21 -8.66
C ARG A 191 10.94 4.81 -10.06
N ASP A 192 11.92 4.46 -10.89
CA ASP A 192 12.01 4.94 -12.27
C ASP A 192 10.93 4.29 -13.14
N ASN A 193 10.66 2.98 -12.95
CA ASN A 193 9.54 2.31 -13.64
C ASN A 193 8.20 2.97 -13.26
N GLU A 194 7.97 3.18 -11.96
CA GLU A 194 6.77 3.85 -11.45
C GLU A 194 6.62 5.28 -12.00
N ALA A 195 7.72 6.04 -12.10
CA ALA A 195 7.72 7.38 -12.65
C ALA A 195 7.38 7.39 -14.15
N THR A 196 7.95 6.45 -14.93
CA THR A 196 7.64 6.29 -16.35
C THR A 196 6.18 5.91 -16.57
N LEU A 197 5.66 4.93 -15.82
CA LEU A 197 4.25 4.54 -15.89
C LEU A 197 3.32 5.72 -15.57
N LEU A 198 3.60 6.48 -14.50
CA LEU A 198 2.82 7.69 -14.18
C LEU A 198 2.87 8.73 -15.30
N SER A 199 4.01 8.88 -15.98
CA SER A 199 4.12 9.76 -17.15
C SER A 199 3.24 9.29 -18.30
N PHE A 200 3.18 7.99 -18.57
CA PHE A 200 2.30 7.43 -19.60
C PHE A 200 0.82 7.64 -19.27
N TYR A 201 0.40 7.33 -18.03
CA TYR A 201 -0.98 7.57 -17.60
C TYR A 201 -1.36 9.05 -17.63
N GLN A 202 -0.44 9.95 -17.28
CA GLN A 202 -0.66 11.40 -17.41
C GLN A 202 -0.87 11.79 -18.88
N GLN A 203 -0.05 11.30 -19.80
CA GLN A 203 -0.18 11.59 -21.23
C GLN A 203 -1.48 11.04 -21.84
N LEU A 204 -1.90 9.85 -21.42
CA LEU A 204 -3.18 9.25 -21.82
C LEU A 204 -4.36 10.12 -21.35
N ILE A 205 -4.35 10.51 -20.08
CA ILE A 205 -5.38 11.37 -19.47
C ILE A 205 -5.40 12.79 -20.07
N ASP A 206 -4.25 13.35 -20.39
CA ASP A 206 -4.16 14.67 -21.02
C ASP A 206 -4.69 14.64 -22.46
N ARG A 207 -4.52 13.52 -23.16
CA ARG A 207 -5.11 13.29 -24.49
C ARG A 207 -6.61 13.06 -24.40
N ASP A 208 -7.04 12.24 -23.44
CA ASP A 208 -8.44 11.91 -23.22
C ASP A 208 -8.77 11.73 -21.74
N PRO A 209 -9.34 12.76 -21.09
CA PRO A 209 -9.74 12.68 -19.68
C PRO A 209 -10.82 11.65 -19.37
N THR A 210 -11.62 11.23 -20.37
CA THR A 210 -12.74 10.32 -20.15
C THR A 210 -12.31 8.89 -19.83
N LEU A 211 -11.04 8.56 -20.12
CA LEU A 211 -10.41 7.28 -19.74
C LEU A 211 -10.43 7.04 -18.22
N ALA A 212 -10.45 8.10 -17.40
CA ALA A 212 -10.55 7.96 -15.95
C ALA A 212 -11.92 7.43 -15.47
N THR A 213 -12.95 7.61 -16.28
CA THR A 213 -14.34 7.24 -15.97
C THR A 213 -14.85 6.07 -16.81
N GLU A 214 -13.96 5.43 -17.57
CA GLU A 214 -14.28 4.25 -18.38
C GLU A 214 -14.80 3.11 -17.49
N THR A 215 -15.63 2.26 -18.05
CA THR A 215 -16.01 0.99 -17.42
C THR A 215 -15.72 -0.16 -18.39
N ASP A 216 -15.13 -1.24 -17.89
CA ASP A 216 -14.88 -2.43 -18.71
C ASP A 216 -16.18 -3.21 -18.96
N GLY A 217 -16.22 -3.97 -20.06
CA GLY A 217 -17.40 -4.78 -20.41
C GLY A 217 -17.52 -6.09 -19.61
N ARG A 218 -16.43 -6.58 -19.03
CA ARG A 218 -16.33 -7.91 -18.39
C ARG A 218 -16.96 -7.93 -17.00
N HIS A 219 -16.71 -6.89 -16.24
CA HIS A 219 -17.08 -6.72 -14.84
C HIS A 219 -17.83 -5.40 -14.62
N GLY A 220 -17.83 -4.46 -15.56
CA GLY A 220 -18.43 -3.13 -15.33
C GLY A 220 -17.61 -2.28 -14.36
N GLY A 221 -16.36 -2.66 -14.11
CA GLY A 221 -15.47 -1.96 -13.21
C GLY A 221 -14.86 -0.75 -13.89
N ASN A 222 -14.59 0.29 -13.12
CA ASN A 222 -13.84 1.47 -13.58
C ASN A 222 -12.34 1.31 -13.27
N PRO A 223 -11.44 2.23 -13.70
CA PRO A 223 -10.01 2.14 -13.43
C PRO A 223 -9.64 1.99 -11.96
N VAL A 224 -10.48 2.46 -11.02
CA VAL A 224 -10.28 2.29 -9.58
C VAL A 224 -10.51 0.84 -9.15
N HIS A 225 -11.44 0.12 -9.79
CA HIS A 225 -11.62 -1.33 -9.59
C HIS A 225 -10.42 -2.11 -10.10
N TRP A 226 -9.90 -1.77 -11.28
CA TRP A 226 -8.78 -2.48 -11.90
C TRP A 226 -7.53 -2.42 -11.01
N VAL A 227 -7.13 -1.21 -10.57
CA VAL A 227 -6.00 -1.07 -9.64
C VAL A 227 -6.27 -1.75 -8.29
N ALA A 228 -7.53 -1.79 -7.82
CA ALA A 228 -7.90 -2.48 -6.60
C ALA A 228 -7.76 -4.00 -6.68
N SER A 229 -7.83 -4.57 -7.89
CA SER A 229 -7.56 -5.99 -8.14
C SER A 229 -6.09 -6.29 -8.46
N SER A 230 -5.24 -5.26 -8.60
CA SER A 230 -3.81 -5.46 -8.88
C SER A 230 -3.04 -5.97 -7.66
N ARG A 231 -1.96 -6.72 -7.92
CA ARG A 231 -1.07 -7.22 -6.86
C ARG A 231 -0.36 -6.07 -6.13
N PRO A 232 -0.09 -6.21 -4.82
CA PRO A 232 0.41 -5.13 -3.98
C PRO A 232 1.94 -4.89 -4.10
N VAL A 233 2.49 -4.90 -5.32
CA VAL A 233 3.91 -4.65 -5.58
C VAL A 233 4.27 -3.16 -5.66
N TRP A 234 3.30 -2.33 -6.06
CA TRP A 234 3.45 -0.89 -6.33
C TRP A 234 3.59 -0.03 -5.08
N SER A 235 4.52 0.92 -5.04
CA SER A 235 4.74 1.78 -3.87
C SER A 235 3.50 2.58 -3.46
N GLN A 236 3.36 2.90 -2.17
CA GLN A 236 2.24 3.71 -1.69
C GLN A 236 2.18 5.07 -2.40
N SER A 237 3.34 5.70 -2.63
CA SER A 237 3.42 6.98 -3.36
C SER A 237 2.96 6.89 -4.81
N PHE A 238 3.22 5.76 -5.48
CA PHE A 238 2.74 5.54 -6.84
C PHE A 238 1.22 5.39 -6.85
N ILE A 239 0.68 4.53 -5.98
CA ILE A 239 -0.77 4.31 -5.87
C ILE A 239 -1.51 5.60 -5.51
N ASP A 240 -0.99 6.38 -4.56
CA ASP A 240 -1.59 7.66 -4.17
C ASP A 240 -1.65 8.63 -5.37
N ARG A 241 -0.56 8.78 -6.13
CA ARG A 241 -0.50 9.67 -7.31
C ARG A 241 -1.37 9.18 -8.47
N TYR A 242 -1.39 7.87 -8.71
CA TYR A 242 -2.21 7.26 -9.75
C TYR A 242 -3.70 7.46 -9.46
N LEU A 243 -4.13 7.24 -8.20
CA LEU A 243 -5.51 7.51 -7.79
C LEU A 243 -5.85 9.00 -7.79
N ASP A 244 -4.92 9.88 -7.40
CA ASP A 244 -5.12 11.33 -7.52
C ASP A 244 -5.38 11.77 -8.96
N LEU A 245 -4.63 11.19 -9.92
CA LEU A 245 -4.82 11.45 -11.34
C LEU A 245 -6.23 11.06 -11.80
N LEU A 246 -6.70 9.85 -11.44
CA LEU A 246 -8.04 9.36 -11.79
C LEU A 246 -9.15 10.21 -11.16
N VAL A 247 -9.06 10.46 -9.85
CA VAL A 247 -10.07 11.21 -9.09
C VAL A 247 -10.15 12.65 -9.59
N ALA A 248 -9.02 13.28 -9.93
CA ALA A 248 -9.01 14.63 -10.49
C ALA A 248 -9.76 14.76 -11.82
N LYS A 249 -10.00 13.63 -12.50
CA LYS A 249 -10.75 13.54 -13.77
C LYS A 249 -12.14 12.91 -13.61
N GLY A 250 -12.61 12.74 -12.38
CA GLY A 250 -13.98 12.34 -12.08
C GLY A 250 -14.19 10.84 -11.89
N ALA A 251 -13.12 10.05 -11.74
CA ALA A 251 -13.26 8.64 -11.38
C ALA A 251 -14.02 8.49 -10.05
N ASP A 252 -15.11 7.73 -10.07
CA ASP A 252 -15.93 7.47 -8.89
C ASP A 252 -15.34 6.30 -8.07
N ILE A 253 -14.78 6.62 -6.91
CA ILE A 253 -14.18 5.64 -5.99
C ILE A 253 -15.23 4.82 -5.21
N THR A 254 -16.51 5.15 -5.35
CA THR A 254 -17.66 4.49 -4.71
C THR A 254 -18.56 3.75 -5.68
N ALA A 255 -18.26 3.82 -6.99
CA ALA A 255 -19.02 3.10 -8.01
C ALA A 255 -19.07 1.59 -7.69
N VAL A 256 -20.15 0.94 -8.11
CA VAL A 256 -20.30 -0.51 -8.01
C VAL A 256 -20.18 -1.14 -9.39
N ASP A 257 -19.45 -2.26 -9.45
CA ASP A 257 -19.34 -3.09 -10.64
C ASP A 257 -20.63 -3.92 -10.89
N ASN A 258 -20.62 -4.78 -11.90
CA ASN A 258 -21.74 -5.66 -12.24
C ASN A 258 -22.08 -6.68 -11.14
N ARG A 259 -21.14 -6.95 -10.22
CA ARG A 259 -21.36 -7.81 -9.04
C ARG A 259 -21.89 -7.02 -7.85
N GLY A 260 -21.99 -5.69 -7.95
CA GLY A 260 -22.38 -4.80 -6.85
C GLY A 260 -21.24 -4.52 -5.88
N ASP A 261 -19.99 -4.77 -6.29
CA ASP A 261 -18.78 -4.60 -5.48
C ASP A 261 -18.19 -3.22 -5.75
N THR A 262 -17.78 -2.51 -4.70
CA THR A 262 -17.03 -1.24 -4.84
C THR A 262 -15.54 -1.50 -5.00
N PRO A 263 -14.71 -0.52 -5.40
CA PRO A 263 -13.26 -0.72 -5.46
C PRO A 263 -12.66 -1.18 -4.12
N LEU A 264 -13.25 -0.76 -3.00
CA LEU A 264 -12.80 -1.20 -1.68
C LEU A 264 -13.12 -2.68 -1.41
N HIS A 265 -14.20 -3.24 -1.96
CA HIS A 265 -14.47 -4.68 -1.92
C HIS A 265 -13.42 -5.47 -2.72
N CYS A 266 -13.05 -5.00 -3.91
CA CYS A 266 -11.98 -5.60 -4.72
C CYS A 266 -10.64 -5.56 -3.97
N ALA A 267 -10.25 -4.38 -3.44
CA ALA A 267 -9.01 -4.25 -2.69
C ALA A 267 -8.97 -5.15 -1.45
N ALA A 268 -10.12 -5.35 -0.79
CA ALA A 268 -10.26 -6.25 0.33
C ALA A 268 -10.07 -7.73 -0.03
N MET A 269 -10.68 -8.16 -1.14
CA MET A 269 -10.60 -9.54 -1.64
C MET A 269 -9.21 -9.92 -2.13
N TRP A 270 -8.52 -8.99 -2.83
CA TRP A 270 -7.22 -9.25 -3.45
C TRP A 270 -6.02 -8.86 -2.56
N GLY A 271 -6.26 -8.38 -1.33
CA GLY A 271 -5.19 -8.02 -0.40
C GLY A 271 -4.41 -6.77 -0.80
N SER A 272 -5.01 -5.87 -1.59
CA SER A 272 -4.39 -4.67 -2.13
C SER A 272 -4.32 -3.53 -1.10
N HIS A 273 -3.64 -3.79 0.01
CA HIS A 273 -3.57 -2.93 1.20
C HIS A 273 -3.18 -1.48 0.90
N ARG A 274 -2.28 -1.23 -0.06
CA ARG A 274 -1.86 0.14 -0.43
C ARG A 274 -2.98 0.92 -1.13
N VAL A 275 -3.77 0.24 -1.96
CA VAL A 275 -4.98 0.80 -2.58
C VAL A 275 -6.03 1.03 -1.50
N ALA A 276 -6.25 0.06 -0.62
CA ALA A 276 -7.17 0.19 0.51
C ALA A 276 -6.84 1.40 1.41
N VAL A 277 -5.56 1.64 1.73
CA VAL A 277 -5.10 2.83 2.49
C VAL A 277 -5.52 4.11 1.77
N SER A 278 -5.26 4.16 0.46
CA SER A 278 -5.55 5.35 -0.35
C SER A 278 -7.06 5.60 -0.44
N LEU A 279 -7.86 4.57 -0.69
CA LEU A 279 -9.32 4.65 -0.72
C LEU A 279 -9.89 5.07 0.64
N CYS A 280 -9.48 4.42 1.73
CA CYS A 280 -9.98 4.71 3.08
C CYS A 280 -9.71 6.15 3.54
N ARG A 281 -8.66 6.82 3.03
CA ARG A 281 -8.40 8.24 3.30
C ARG A 281 -9.38 9.20 2.61
N ARG A 282 -10.03 8.74 1.54
CA ARG A 282 -10.98 9.54 0.72
C ARG A 282 -12.44 9.21 1.01
N LEU A 283 -12.70 8.05 1.62
CA LEU A 283 -14.03 7.55 1.93
C LEU A 283 -14.50 7.96 3.33
N THR A 284 -15.80 8.10 3.48
CA THR A 284 -16.51 8.26 4.76
C THR A 284 -16.68 6.91 5.46
N ALA A 285 -16.97 6.94 6.76
CA ALA A 285 -17.25 5.73 7.54
C ALA A 285 -18.44 4.91 7.01
N ALA A 286 -19.43 5.57 6.39
CA ALA A 286 -20.57 4.89 5.79
C ALA A 286 -20.17 4.15 4.50
N GLU A 287 -19.32 4.75 3.68
CA GLU A 287 -18.82 4.14 2.44
C GLU A 287 -17.85 2.99 2.72
N ILE A 288 -17.01 3.09 3.76
CA ILE A 288 -16.14 1.98 4.20
C ILE A 288 -16.94 0.77 4.66
N ASN A 289 -18.13 1.00 5.23
CA ASN A 289 -19.04 -0.02 5.74
C ASN A 289 -20.21 -0.31 4.79
N VAL A 290 -20.10 0.12 3.53
CA VAL A 290 -21.13 -0.20 2.53
C VAL A 290 -21.14 -1.70 2.32
N GLY A 291 -22.33 -2.30 2.29
CA GLY A 291 -22.48 -3.70 1.92
C GLY A 291 -23.03 -3.82 0.51
N LYS A 292 -23.02 -5.03 -0.04
CA LYS A 292 -23.62 -5.30 -1.35
C LYS A 292 -25.11 -4.96 -1.38
N PRO A 293 -25.67 -4.57 -2.55
CA PRO A 293 -27.10 -4.20 -2.68
C PRO A 293 -28.08 -5.22 -2.09
N ASN A 294 -27.80 -6.52 -2.26
CA ASN A 294 -28.66 -7.61 -1.78
C ASN A 294 -28.15 -8.27 -0.49
N HIS A 295 -26.93 -7.96 -0.07
CA HIS A 295 -26.26 -8.60 1.07
C HIS A 295 -25.55 -7.52 1.91
N PRO A 296 -26.27 -6.75 2.74
CA PRO A 296 -25.71 -5.59 3.44
C PRO A 296 -24.61 -5.96 4.44
N ASN A 297 -24.52 -7.21 4.90
CA ASN A 297 -23.46 -7.66 5.80
C ASN A 297 -22.18 -8.10 5.06
N TYR A 298 -22.24 -8.22 3.73
CA TYR A 298 -21.06 -8.41 2.90
C TYR A 298 -20.44 -7.04 2.62
N THR A 299 -19.69 -6.55 3.61
CA THR A 299 -18.89 -5.33 3.55
C THR A 299 -17.47 -5.65 3.03
N PRO A 300 -16.64 -4.64 2.72
CA PRO A 300 -15.23 -4.89 2.39
C PRO A 300 -14.49 -5.70 3.47
N LEU A 301 -14.79 -5.49 4.76
CA LEU A 301 -14.18 -6.28 5.82
C LEU A 301 -14.62 -7.75 5.77
N ALA A 302 -15.87 -8.03 5.41
CA ALA A 302 -16.34 -9.41 5.21
C ALA A 302 -15.63 -10.08 4.03
N PHE A 303 -15.41 -9.36 2.92
CA PHE A 303 -14.66 -9.85 1.76
C PHE A 303 -13.21 -10.22 2.13
N ALA A 304 -12.51 -9.35 2.87
CA ALA A 304 -11.15 -9.65 3.32
C ALA A 304 -11.09 -10.85 4.28
N ALA A 305 -12.09 -11.00 5.16
CA ALA A 305 -12.17 -12.13 6.08
C ALA A 305 -12.45 -13.45 5.34
N GLU A 306 -13.37 -13.42 4.37
CA GLU A 306 -13.69 -14.54 3.49
C GLU A 306 -12.45 -14.99 2.68
N ALA A 307 -11.76 -14.05 2.04
CA ALA A 307 -10.55 -14.34 1.27
C ALA A 307 -9.44 -14.91 2.16
N LEU A 308 -9.23 -14.34 3.35
CA LEU A 308 -8.25 -14.85 4.31
C LEU A 308 -8.58 -16.29 4.74
N ASP A 309 -9.86 -16.58 5.00
CA ASP A 309 -10.29 -17.93 5.36
C ASP A 309 -10.06 -18.94 4.25
N GLN A 310 -10.44 -18.60 3.01
CA GLN A 310 -10.24 -19.46 1.83
C GLN A 310 -8.76 -19.79 1.64
N LYS A 311 -7.87 -18.79 1.71
CA LYS A 311 -6.43 -18.99 1.53
C LYS A 311 -5.80 -19.73 2.70
N THR A 312 -6.25 -19.49 3.94
CA THR A 312 -5.79 -20.24 5.11
C THR A 312 -6.17 -21.71 5.03
N GLN A 313 -7.36 -22.03 4.52
CA GLN A 313 -7.76 -23.43 4.29
C GLN A 313 -6.93 -24.08 3.19
N LEU A 314 -6.69 -23.37 2.09
CA LEU A 314 -5.85 -23.88 1.00
C LEU A 314 -4.42 -24.13 1.46
N GLU A 315 -3.83 -23.25 2.28
CA GLU A 315 -2.51 -23.43 2.89
C GLU A 315 -2.42 -24.72 3.71
N GLN A 316 -3.50 -25.07 4.44
CA GLN A 316 -3.58 -26.22 5.34
C GLN A 316 -4.04 -27.52 4.65
N ASP A 317 -4.39 -27.48 3.37
CA ASP A 317 -4.84 -28.64 2.63
C ASP A 317 -3.64 -29.47 2.15
N ASP A 318 -3.30 -30.53 2.89
CA ASP A 318 -2.23 -31.47 2.53
C ASP A 318 -2.43 -32.16 1.17
N THR A 319 -3.64 -32.10 0.59
CA THR A 319 -3.94 -32.65 -0.74
C THR A 319 -3.71 -31.65 -1.88
N ALA A 320 -3.57 -30.36 -1.55
CA ALA A 320 -3.31 -29.31 -2.52
C ALA A 320 -1.84 -29.30 -2.99
N GLU A 321 -1.65 -28.94 -4.25
CA GLU A 321 -0.33 -28.81 -4.85
C GLU A 321 0.54 -27.79 -4.09
N GLU A 322 1.85 -28.07 -3.99
CA GLU A 322 2.80 -27.23 -3.26
C GLU A 322 2.80 -25.78 -3.78
N ALA A 323 2.75 -25.59 -5.11
CA ALA A 323 2.67 -24.26 -5.72
C ALA A 323 1.39 -23.49 -5.33
N SER A 324 0.25 -24.18 -5.20
CA SER A 324 -1.01 -23.59 -4.76
C SER A 324 -0.96 -23.16 -3.29
N ARG A 325 -0.32 -23.97 -2.43
CA ARG A 325 -0.10 -23.64 -1.01
C ARG A 325 0.85 -22.47 -0.82
N ASP A 326 1.93 -22.42 -1.61
CA ASP A 326 2.89 -21.31 -1.59
C ASP A 326 2.23 -19.99 -2.02
N ARG A 327 1.40 -20.02 -3.07
CA ARG A 327 0.60 -18.86 -3.51
C ARG A 327 -0.35 -18.38 -2.41
N ALA A 328 -1.10 -19.30 -1.80
CA ALA A 328 -1.98 -18.97 -0.68
C ALA A 328 -1.20 -18.33 0.49
N THR A 329 -0.03 -18.87 0.83
CA THR A 329 0.85 -18.33 1.88
C THR A 329 1.22 -16.88 1.61
N ASN A 330 1.58 -16.54 0.37
CA ASN A 330 1.93 -15.19 0.00
C ASN A 330 0.72 -14.25 0.02
N GLU A 331 -0.44 -14.66 -0.51
CA GLU A 331 -1.65 -13.83 -0.49
C GLU A 331 -2.10 -13.49 0.94
N ILE A 332 -1.97 -14.45 1.88
CA ILE A 332 -2.24 -14.24 3.31
C ILE A 332 -1.38 -13.09 3.89
N LEU A 333 -0.13 -12.93 3.43
CA LEU A 333 0.75 -11.85 3.88
C LEU A 333 0.21 -10.45 3.55
N TYR A 334 -0.64 -10.35 2.52
CA TYR A 334 -1.22 -9.08 2.06
C TYR A 334 -2.68 -8.87 2.53
N LEU A 335 -3.43 -9.96 2.72
CA LEU A 335 -4.79 -9.92 3.28
C LEU A 335 -4.81 -9.40 4.73
N LYS A 336 -3.88 -9.87 5.58
CA LYS A 336 -3.77 -9.41 6.99
C LYS A 336 -3.55 -7.88 7.10
N PRO A 337 -2.56 -7.26 6.40
CA PRO A 337 -2.46 -5.81 6.32
C PRO A 337 -3.74 -5.12 5.84
N THR A 338 -4.43 -5.69 4.85
CA THR A 338 -5.67 -5.11 4.31
C THR A 338 -6.78 -5.09 5.36
N ILE A 339 -6.97 -6.17 6.11
CA ILE A 339 -7.89 -6.23 7.26
C ILE A 339 -7.54 -5.14 8.28
N ARG A 340 -6.25 -5.00 8.65
CA ARG A 340 -5.80 -3.96 9.58
C ARG A 340 -6.12 -2.55 9.07
N VAL A 341 -5.94 -2.28 7.78
CA VAL A 341 -6.25 -0.98 7.17
C VAL A 341 -7.75 -0.68 7.24
N LEU A 342 -8.60 -1.65 6.91
CA LEU A 342 -10.06 -1.51 7.00
C LEU A 342 -10.51 -1.22 8.45
N LEU A 343 -9.94 -1.94 9.42
CA LEU A 343 -10.23 -1.73 10.84
C LEU A 343 -9.77 -0.35 11.33
N GLN A 344 -8.58 0.11 10.90
CA GLN A 344 -8.07 1.47 11.17
C GLN A 344 -8.96 2.55 10.57
N ALA A 345 -9.61 2.26 9.45
CA ALA A 345 -10.55 3.15 8.78
C ALA A 345 -11.95 3.14 9.43
N GLY A 346 -12.20 2.26 10.41
CA GLY A 346 -13.47 2.17 11.12
C GLY A 346 -14.45 1.17 10.51
N ALA A 347 -13.97 0.12 9.85
CA ALA A 347 -14.80 -1.00 9.46
C ALA A 347 -15.44 -1.68 10.68
N ASP A 348 -16.74 -1.92 10.61
CA ASP A 348 -17.55 -2.40 11.73
C ASP A 348 -17.54 -3.93 11.79
N ILE A 349 -16.80 -4.46 12.75
CA ILE A 349 -16.73 -5.89 13.06
C ILE A 349 -18.12 -6.45 13.40
N ALA A 350 -19.06 -5.65 13.93
CA ALA A 350 -20.40 -6.13 14.26
C ALA A 350 -21.22 -6.52 13.01
N ARG A 351 -20.84 -6.03 11.82
CA ARG A 351 -21.49 -6.37 10.55
C ARG A 351 -20.99 -7.66 9.91
N LEU A 352 -19.89 -8.24 10.43
CA LEU A 352 -19.43 -9.54 9.96
C LEU A 352 -20.52 -10.59 10.18
N PRO A 353 -20.82 -11.44 9.17
CA PRO A 353 -21.74 -12.55 9.32
C PRO A 353 -21.39 -13.44 10.52
N THR A 354 -22.40 -14.12 11.09
CA THR A 354 -22.24 -15.05 12.23
C THR A 354 -23.20 -16.24 12.16
N ALA A 355 -23.93 -16.38 11.05
CA ALA A 355 -25.01 -17.34 10.90
C ALA A 355 -24.46 -18.77 10.75
N THR A 356 -23.43 -18.92 9.92
CA THR A 356 -22.80 -20.21 9.63
C THR A 356 -21.53 -20.43 10.46
N GLU A 357 -21.05 -21.67 10.50
CA GLU A 357 -19.76 -21.96 11.14
C GLU A 357 -18.58 -21.33 10.39
N ARG A 358 -18.71 -21.26 9.05
CA ARG A 358 -17.77 -20.52 8.19
C ARG A 358 -17.72 -19.05 8.61
N ASP A 359 -18.87 -18.41 8.79
CA ASP A 359 -18.94 -17.00 9.20
C ASP A 359 -18.23 -16.76 10.56
N ARG A 360 -18.41 -17.67 11.52
CA ARG A 360 -17.77 -17.57 12.84
C ARG A 360 -16.26 -17.71 12.74
N ARG A 361 -15.78 -18.61 11.89
CA ARG A 361 -14.35 -18.83 11.62
C ARG A 361 -13.74 -17.60 10.95
N GLU A 362 -14.37 -17.06 9.90
CA GLU A 362 -13.96 -15.81 9.24
C GLU A 362 -13.83 -14.67 10.24
N ARG A 363 -14.83 -14.51 11.13
CA ARG A 363 -14.77 -13.52 12.21
C ARG A 363 -13.59 -13.75 13.17
N GLN A 364 -13.31 -15.00 13.54
CA GLN A 364 -12.19 -15.32 14.44
C GLN A 364 -10.82 -14.97 13.84
N LEU A 365 -10.67 -14.96 12.52
CA LEU A 365 -9.43 -14.53 11.85
C LEU A 365 -9.21 -13.02 11.94
N VAL A 366 -10.29 -12.23 12.04
CA VAL A 366 -10.22 -10.75 12.11
C VAL A 366 -9.89 -10.24 13.52
N LEU A 367 -10.36 -10.92 14.57
CA LEU A 367 -10.22 -10.43 15.96
C LEU A 367 -8.75 -10.23 16.42
N PRO A 368 -7.80 -11.15 16.12
CA PRO A 368 -6.39 -10.95 16.45
C PRO A 368 -5.77 -9.73 15.76
N GLU A 369 -6.11 -9.51 14.49
CA GLU A 369 -5.62 -8.37 13.71
C GLU A 369 -6.08 -7.04 14.32
N TYR A 370 -7.29 -7.02 14.88
CA TYR A 370 -7.80 -5.85 15.60
C TYR A 370 -7.14 -5.67 16.98
N ALA A 371 -6.86 -6.75 17.70
CA ALA A 371 -6.13 -6.70 18.97
C ALA A 371 -4.71 -6.12 18.79
N ASP A 372 -4.03 -6.52 17.70
CA ASP A 372 -2.72 -6.00 17.32
C ASP A 372 -2.77 -4.53 16.91
N HIS A 373 -3.79 -4.13 16.13
CA HIS A 373 -4.04 -2.73 15.83
C HIS A 373 -4.19 -1.90 17.12
N MET A 374 -4.97 -2.41 18.08
CA MET A 374 -5.13 -1.76 19.37
C MET A 374 -3.79 -1.67 20.10
N ALA A 375 -2.97 -2.72 20.10
CA ALA A 375 -1.65 -2.71 20.72
C ALA A 375 -0.72 -1.64 20.12
N ALA A 376 -0.79 -1.43 18.81
CA ALA A 376 -0.01 -0.42 18.10
C ALA A 376 -0.31 1.01 18.58
N ILE A 377 -1.58 1.35 18.89
CA ILE A 377 -1.96 2.67 19.43
C ILE A 377 -1.18 2.99 20.71
N ASN A 378 -1.08 2.03 21.64
CA ASN A 378 -0.33 2.23 22.88
C ASN A 378 1.19 2.18 22.69
N ALA A 379 1.67 1.48 21.66
CA ALA A 379 3.07 1.50 21.28
C ALA A 379 3.48 2.89 20.74
N ALA A 380 2.63 3.52 19.93
CA ALA A 380 2.82 4.88 19.43
C ALA A 380 2.88 5.93 20.55
N LEU A 381 2.18 5.70 21.66
CA LEU A 381 2.20 6.56 22.86
C LEU A 381 3.39 6.29 23.80
N ARG A 382 4.33 5.41 23.45
CA ARG A 382 5.55 5.22 24.24
C ARG A 382 6.44 6.47 24.10
N PRO A 383 7.09 6.94 25.19
CA PRO A 383 8.01 8.06 25.09
C PRO A 383 9.18 7.74 24.15
N GLN A 384 9.26 8.43 23.01
CA GLN A 384 10.38 8.32 22.08
C GLN A 384 11.55 9.16 22.61
N ARG A 385 12.48 8.54 23.35
CA ARG A 385 13.65 9.24 23.91
C ARG A 385 14.65 9.71 22.84
N ASP A 386 14.59 9.13 21.64
CA ASP A 386 15.73 9.16 20.72
C ASP A 386 15.85 10.47 19.92
N HIS A 387 14.73 11.11 19.55
CA HIS A 387 14.76 12.35 18.76
C HIS A 387 15.26 13.57 19.55
N SER A 388 14.87 13.71 20.83
CA SER A 388 15.34 14.81 21.69
C SER A 388 16.83 14.70 22.05
N MET A 389 17.35 13.48 22.21
CA MET A 389 18.77 13.28 22.46
C MET A 389 19.62 13.55 21.21
N LEU A 390 19.09 13.32 20.01
CA LEU A 390 19.75 13.64 18.75
C LEU A 390 19.85 15.16 18.56
N LEU A 391 18.76 15.92 18.76
CA LEU A 391 18.74 17.39 18.65
C LEU A 391 19.61 18.08 19.71
N ALA A 392 19.59 17.61 20.96
CA ALA A 392 20.45 18.15 22.03
C ALA A 392 21.95 17.90 21.78
N ARG A 393 22.31 16.86 21.00
CA ARG A 393 23.70 16.59 20.57
C ARG A 393 24.12 17.42 19.35
N LEU A 394 23.18 17.92 18.55
CA LEU A 394 23.45 18.73 17.35
C LEU A 394 23.56 20.23 17.66
N LEU A 395 22.87 20.73 18.68
CA LEU A 395 22.89 22.14 19.10
C LEU A 395 24.26 22.70 19.56
N PRO A 396 25.22 21.91 20.09
CA PRO A 396 26.54 22.44 20.45
C PRO A 396 27.59 22.35 19.32
N LEU A 397 27.25 21.90 18.10
CA LEU A 397 28.26 21.50 17.10
C LEU A 397 28.41 22.39 15.85
N ALA A 398 27.82 23.58 15.81
CA ALA A 398 28.18 24.57 14.80
C ALA A 398 29.07 25.67 15.42
N PRO A 399 30.42 25.55 15.36
CA PRO A 399 31.29 26.69 15.58
C PRO A 399 31.31 27.54 14.31
N ASP A 400 30.34 28.44 14.13
CA ASP A 400 30.42 29.43 13.05
C ASP A 400 31.22 30.64 13.53
N HIS A 401 32.47 30.70 13.07
CA HIS A 401 33.34 31.86 13.16
C HIS A 401 33.15 32.75 11.93
N ASP A 402 32.16 33.65 11.96
CA ASP A 402 31.98 34.66 10.90
C ASP A 402 32.89 35.89 11.07
N GLY A 403 33.91 35.80 11.93
CA GLY A 403 34.94 36.83 12.10
C GLY A 403 36.16 36.57 11.23
N HIS A 404 36.78 37.63 10.70
CA HIS A 404 38.07 37.56 10.03
C HIS A 404 39.10 36.83 10.94
N PRO A 405 40.00 35.97 10.42
CA PRO A 405 40.82 35.02 11.22
C PRO A 405 41.61 35.60 12.40
N THR A 406 41.82 36.92 12.44
CA THR A 406 42.57 37.62 13.49
C THR A 406 41.69 38.21 14.61
N HIS A 407 40.36 38.26 14.43
CA HIS A 407 39.41 38.75 15.44
C HIS A 407 38.07 38.01 15.38
N PRO A 408 37.94 36.86 16.05
CA PRO A 408 36.66 36.17 16.15
C PRO A 408 35.73 36.98 17.05
N SER A 409 34.63 37.49 16.49
CA SER A 409 33.52 38.04 17.28
C SER A 409 32.53 36.93 17.57
N PRO A 410 32.10 36.70 18.83
CA PRO A 410 31.06 35.72 19.12
C PRO A 410 29.74 36.18 18.50
N SER A 411 29.13 35.32 17.70
CA SER A 411 27.76 35.49 17.21
C SER A 411 26.80 35.73 18.38
N SER A 412 25.81 36.60 18.19
CA SER A 412 24.71 36.85 19.15
C SER A 412 23.82 35.63 19.44
N LEU A 413 24.14 34.47 18.85
CA LEU A 413 23.45 33.20 19.02
C LEU A 413 24.30 32.14 19.77
N SER A 414 25.38 32.54 20.46
CA SER A 414 26.11 31.61 21.33
C SER A 414 25.34 31.40 22.65
N PHE A 415 24.63 30.27 22.76
CA PHE A 415 24.01 29.86 24.02
C PHE A 415 25.05 29.14 24.90
N GLY A 416 25.13 29.46 26.18
CA GLY A 416 25.99 28.73 27.12
C GLY A 416 25.58 27.25 27.23
N PRO A 417 26.43 26.32 27.72
CA PRO A 417 26.11 24.89 27.79
C PRO A 417 24.77 24.58 28.47
N GLN A 418 24.40 25.38 29.48
CA GLN A 418 23.15 25.29 30.23
C GLN A 418 21.95 25.92 29.50
N GLU A 419 22.18 26.96 28.70
CA GLU A 419 21.15 27.61 27.88
C GLU A 419 20.86 26.84 26.60
N ALA A 420 21.88 26.28 25.95
CA ALA A 420 21.72 25.35 24.83
C ALA A 420 21.02 24.06 25.28
N GLU A 421 21.32 23.57 26.49
CA GLU A 421 20.53 22.51 27.13
C GLU A 421 19.09 22.98 27.33
N ALA A 422 18.84 24.14 27.93
CA ALA A 422 17.49 24.63 28.20
C ALA A 422 16.68 24.89 26.92
N VAL A 423 17.29 25.41 25.86
CA VAL A 423 16.69 25.61 24.54
C VAL A 423 16.47 24.28 23.83
N GLY A 424 17.44 23.36 23.85
CA GLY A 424 17.27 22.00 23.34
C GLY A 424 16.23 21.19 24.11
N TRP A 425 16.10 21.41 25.41
CA TRP A 425 15.05 20.85 26.27
C TRP A 425 13.70 21.50 26.00
N LYS A 426 13.64 22.80 25.68
CA LYS A 426 12.41 23.51 25.33
C LYS A 426 11.95 23.17 23.91
N ILE A 427 12.86 23.04 22.94
CA ILE A 427 12.63 22.48 21.62
C ILE A 427 12.22 21.00 21.74
N GLY A 428 12.93 20.21 22.55
CA GLY A 428 12.54 18.85 22.89
C GLY A 428 11.25 18.75 23.71
N SER A 429 10.79 19.83 24.35
CA SER A 429 9.46 19.87 25.00
C SER A 429 8.33 19.96 24.00
N PHE A 430 8.67 20.29 22.74
CA PHE A 430 7.85 20.07 21.56
C PHE A 430 8.05 18.68 20.94
N LEU A 431 8.41 17.64 21.73
CA LEU A 431 8.33 16.23 21.31
C LEU A 431 6.93 15.82 20.83
N HIS A 432 5.92 16.65 21.10
CA HIS A 432 4.61 16.59 20.49
C HIS A 432 4.25 17.97 19.95
N GLU A 433 4.66 18.31 18.71
CA GLU A 433 3.90 19.30 17.95
C GLU A 433 2.44 18.84 17.96
N PRO A 434 1.48 19.66 18.40
CA PRO A 434 0.09 19.26 18.47
C PRO A 434 -0.41 18.67 17.14
N HIS A 435 0.03 19.27 16.03
CA HIS A 435 -0.27 18.79 14.68
C HIS A 435 0.38 17.43 14.38
N THR A 436 1.64 17.20 14.73
CA THR A 436 2.34 15.93 14.47
C THR A 436 1.85 14.78 15.38
N ALA A 437 1.50 15.09 16.63
CA ALA A 437 0.87 14.12 17.53
C ALA A 437 -0.53 13.72 17.08
N MET A 438 -1.34 14.69 16.64
CA MET A 438 -2.64 14.41 16.03
C MET A 438 -2.48 13.67 14.69
N ALA A 439 -1.53 14.07 13.83
CA ALA A 439 -1.25 13.38 12.57
C ALA A 439 -0.79 11.92 12.79
N THR A 440 -0.05 11.64 13.87
CA THR A 440 0.30 10.27 14.25
C THR A 440 -0.95 9.48 14.63
N ILE A 441 -1.87 10.07 15.40
CA ILE A 441 -3.15 9.43 15.74
C ILE A 441 -3.99 9.23 14.48
N ASP A 442 -4.07 10.22 13.60
CA ASP A 442 -4.79 10.14 12.31
C ASP A 442 -4.19 9.06 11.40
N GLY A 443 -2.88 8.82 11.48
CA GLY A 443 -2.20 7.73 10.77
C GLY A 443 -2.54 6.34 11.31
N TYR A 444 -2.90 6.21 12.59
CA TYR A 444 -3.37 4.95 13.18
C TYR A 444 -4.90 4.81 13.18
N LEU A 445 -5.65 5.91 13.18
CA LEU A 445 -7.10 5.97 13.24
C LEU A 445 -7.59 6.89 12.12
N MET A 446 -7.85 6.31 10.95
CA MET A 446 -8.19 7.07 9.74
C MET A 446 -9.64 7.58 9.76
N GLY A 447 -10.58 6.84 10.38
CA GLY A 447 -12.01 7.18 10.42
C GLY A 447 -12.52 7.85 11.70
N GLU A 448 -13.70 8.47 11.65
CA GLU A 448 -14.41 9.09 12.78
C GLU A 448 -15.06 8.04 13.71
N SER A 449 -14.25 7.38 14.54
CA SER A 449 -14.73 6.41 15.54
C SER A 449 -14.81 7.00 16.95
N LEU A 450 -15.61 6.37 17.81
CA LEU A 450 -15.66 6.72 19.24
C LEU A 450 -14.29 6.53 19.90
N LEU A 451 -13.55 5.49 19.51
CA LEU A 451 -12.17 5.28 19.91
C LEU A 451 -11.29 6.46 19.50
N LYS A 452 -11.35 6.91 18.24
CA LYS A 452 -10.59 8.07 17.74
C LYS A 452 -10.92 9.32 18.54
N ARG A 453 -12.20 9.65 18.73
CA ARG A 453 -12.60 10.84 19.50
C ARG A 453 -12.04 10.83 20.91
N ARG A 454 -12.14 9.68 21.60
CA ARG A 454 -11.63 9.52 22.97
C ARG A 454 -10.11 9.60 23.04
N VAL A 455 -9.40 8.96 22.10
CA VAL A 455 -7.94 8.97 22.02
C VAL A 455 -7.43 10.37 21.65
N SER A 456 -8.00 11.00 20.62
CA SER A 456 -7.64 12.36 20.20
C SER A 456 -7.90 13.39 21.30
N ALA A 457 -9.05 13.33 21.98
CA ALA A 457 -9.34 14.24 23.09
C ALA A 457 -8.39 14.04 24.28
N ALA A 458 -8.05 12.78 24.62
CA ALA A 458 -7.08 12.49 25.65
C ALA A 458 -5.68 13.00 25.27
N VAL A 459 -5.21 12.74 24.04
CA VAL A 459 -3.89 13.18 23.62
C VAL A 459 -3.83 14.71 23.48
N ALA A 460 -4.87 15.37 22.97
CA ALA A 460 -4.96 16.83 22.90
C ALA A 460 -4.89 17.48 24.29
N HIS A 461 -5.60 16.91 25.28
CA HIS A 461 -5.48 17.35 26.67
C HIS A 461 -4.07 17.13 27.21
N PHE A 462 -3.48 15.96 26.97
CA PHE A 462 -2.10 15.67 27.38
C PHE A 462 -1.09 16.66 26.78
N VAL A 463 -1.16 16.94 25.48
CA VAL A 463 -0.29 17.91 24.78
C VAL A 463 -0.46 19.31 25.37
N THR A 464 -1.70 19.73 25.62
CA THR A 464 -2.01 21.03 26.23
C THR A 464 -1.42 21.13 27.64
N GLN A 465 -1.54 20.08 28.45
CA GLN A 465 -1.03 20.06 29.82
C GLN A 465 0.50 19.96 29.86
N ALA A 466 1.11 19.20 28.96
CA ALA A 466 2.56 19.14 28.79
C ALA A 466 3.12 20.53 28.45
N ALA A 467 2.54 21.21 27.45
CA ALA A 467 3.00 22.53 27.00
C ALA A 467 2.79 23.65 28.04
N THR A 468 1.71 23.60 28.83
CA THR A 468 1.31 24.73 29.70
C THR A 468 1.62 24.52 31.20
N ARG A 469 1.96 23.31 31.62
CA ARG A 469 2.10 22.95 33.04
C ARG A 469 3.36 22.22 33.42
N THR A 470 4.18 21.79 32.46
CA THR A 470 5.48 21.19 32.79
C THR A 470 6.61 22.18 32.59
N THR A 471 7.63 22.07 33.45
CA THR A 471 8.83 22.90 33.37
C THR A 471 9.99 22.17 32.68
N SER A 472 9.84 20.85 32.44
CA SER A 472 10.85 20.00 31.83
C SER A 472 10.25 18.71 31.25
N ASN A 473 10.87 18.17 30.20
CA ASN A 473 10.51 16.88 29.60
C ASN A 473 10.62 15.70 30.55
N ARG A 474 11.43 15.82 31.61
CA ARG A 474 11.52 14.79 32.65
C ARG A 474 10.19 14.61 33.39
N GLU A 475 9.40 15.67 33.52
CA GLU A 475 8.04 15.61 34.09
C GLU A 475 7.06 14.96 33.12
N VAL A 476 7.25 15.13 31.81
CA VAL A 476 6.41 14.56 30.75
C VAL A 476 6.68 13.07 30.54
N VAL A 477 7.96 12.70 30.38
CA VAL A 477 8.42 11.35 30.01
C VAL A 477 8.56 10.43 31.23
N GLY A 478 8.71 10.98 32.42
CA GLY A 478 9.04 10.22 33.62
C GLY A 478 10.50 9.73 33.62
N GLY A 479 10.91 9.01 34.67
CA GLY A 479 12.29 8.54 34.79
C GLY A 479 12.59 7.83 36.09
N SER A 480 13.82 7.95 36.56
CA SER A 480 14.24 7.41 37.86
C SER A 480 14.89 8.50 38.69
N ARG A 481 14.54 8.57 39.97
CA ARG A 481 15.10 9.47 40.97
C ARG A 481 15.71 8.62 42.08
N HIS A 482 16.98 8.84 42.40
CA HIS A 482 17.57 8.23 43.58
C HIS A 482 17.15 9.02 44.82
N VAL A 483 16.37 8.41 45.70
CA VAL A 483 15.98 8.99 46.99
C VAL A 483 16.88 8.39 48.06
N GLN A 484 17.47 9.25 48.87
CA GLN A 484 18.30 8.87 50.01
C GLN A 484 17.37 8.65 51.20
N GLN A 485 17.42 7.47 51.82
CA GLN A 485 16.64 7.20 53.03
C GLN A 485 17.23 8.00 54.20
N ASP A 486 16.37 8.62 55.01
CA ASP A 486 16.78 9.34 56.20
C ASP A 486 17.64 8.43 57.10
N GLY A 487 18.91 8.82 57.28
CA GLY A 487 19.85 8.18 58.18
C GLY A 487 20.79 7.10 57.61
N GLY A 488 20.84 6.85 56.31
CA GLY A 488 21.78 5.83 55.77
C GLY A 488 22.25 6.03 54.33
N ALA A 489 23.50 5.63 54.04
CA ALA A 489 24.19 5.78 52.75
C ALA A 489 23.58 5.04 51.53
N LYS A 490 22.38 4.45 51.66
CA LYS A 490 21.72 3.69 50.60
C LYS A 490 20.79 4.59 49.79
N ARG A 491 21.11 4.76 48.49
CA ARG A 491 20.31 5.53 47.52
C ARG A 491 19.35 4.59 46.78
N THR A 492 18.06 4.65 47.09
CA THR A 492 17.05 3.79 46.44
C THR A 492 16.58 4.44 45.14
N LYS A 493 16.62 3.69 44.03
CA LYS A 493 16.13 4.16 42.72
C LYS A 493 14.59 4.11 42.73
N VAL A 494 13.95 5.27 42.81
CA VAL A 494 12.49 5.44 42.76
C VAL A 494 12.08 5.82 41.34
N THR A 495 11.15 5.07 40.75
CA THR A 495 10.60 5.39 39.42
C THR A 495 9.67 6.60 39.54
N VAL A 496 9.93 7.63 38.75
CA VAL A 496 9.05 8.81 38.62
C VAL A 496 8.11 8.53 37.45
N PRO A 497 6.78 8.48 37.68
CA PRO A 497 5.84 8.24 36.60
C PRO A 497 5.84 9.40 35.58
N PRO A 498 5.53 9.14 34.30
CA PRO A 498 5.29 10.18 33.30
C PRO A 498 4.12 11.09 33.70
N LEU A 499 3.95 12.21 32.98
CA LEU A 499 2.98 13.25 33.34
C LEU A 499 1.57 12.69 33.56
N GLN A 500 1.12 12.77 34.82
CA GLN A 500 -0.22 12.37 35.23
C GLN A 500 -1.17 13.58 35.20
N CYS A 501 -1.61 13.95 34.00
CA CYS A 501 -2.46 15.12 33.76
C CYS A 501 -3.97 14.84 33.84
N PHE A 502 -4.36 13.60 34.13
CA PHE A 502 -5.75 13.18 34.32
C PHE A 502 -6.00 12.82 35.79
N ALA A 503 -7.26 12.91 36.20
CA ALA A 503 -7.72 12.52 37.52
C ALA A 503 -9.09 11.83 37.43
N VAL A 504 -9.31 10.83 38.28
CA VAL A 504 -10.64 10.22 38.49
C VAL A 504 -11.24 10.80 39.78
N LYS A 505 -12.50 11.21 39.73
CA LYS A 505 -13.23 11.74 40.88
C LYS A 505 -13.28 10.69 42.00
N GLY A 506 -12.71 11.01 43.17
CA GLY A 506 -12.83 10.18 44.38
C GLY A 506 -14.26 10.25 44.93
N GLY A 507 -14.70 9.20 45.62
CA GLY A 507 -16.06 9.07 46.16
C GLY A 507 -16.52 10.28 47.01
N GLN A 508 -17.83 10.53 47.03
CA GLN A 508 -18.50 11.74 47.54
C GLN A 508 -18.36 12.02 49.05
N GLN A 509 -17.56 11.28 49.81
CA GLN A 509 -17.32 11.53 51.23
C GLN A 509 -15.85 11.89 51.50
N GLY A 510 -15.58 13.20 51.53
CA GLY A 510 -14.71 13.84 52.51
C GLY A 510 -13.23 13.49 52.65
N GLY A 511 -12.63 12.62 51.83
CA GLY A 511 -11.20 12.30 51.99
C GLY A 511 -10.54 11.40 50.96
N GLY A 512 -11.27 10.90 49.95
CA GLY A 512 -10.68 10.06 48.91
C GLY A 512 -9.77 10.86 47.98
N ARG A 513 -8.45 10.73 48.12
CA ARG A 513 -7.45 11.28 47.19
C ARG A 513 -7.86 10.98 45.73
N HIS A 514 -7.97 12.01 44.90
CA HIS A 514 -8.15 11.85 43.45
C HIS A 514 -7.04 10.97 42.89
N ARG A 515 -7.41 9.89 42.19
CA ARG A 515 -6.45 9.01 41.53
C ARG A 515 -5.95 9.69 40.26
N ARG A 516 -4.65 9.95 40.18
CA ARG A 516 -4.01 10.57 39.02
C ARG A 516 -3.66 9.51 37.98
N LEU A 517 -3.88 9.85 36.70
CA LEU A 517 -3.66 8.98 35.55
C LEU A 517 -2.82 9.72 34.50
N GLY A 518 -2.02 8.98 33.73
CA GLY A 518 -1.37 9.48 32.52
C GLY A 518 -2.23 9.24 31.28
N VAL A 519 -1.74 9.72 30.14
CA VAL A 519 -2.43 9.56 28.84
C VAL A 519 -2.57 8.10 28.43
N ARG A 520 -1.59 7.25 28.79
CA ARG A 520 -1.56 5.83 28.43
C ARG A 520 -2.65 5.03 29.17
N GLU A 521 -2.93 5.36 30.43
CA GLU A 521 -4.03 4.75 31.20
C GLU A 521 -5.40 5.11 30.60
N VAL A 522 -5.60 6.37 30.20
CA VAL A 522 -6.86 6.84 29.61
C VAL A 522 -7.08 6.24 28.22
N VAL A 523 -6.05 6.21 27.38
CA VAL A 523 -6.11 5.60 26.06
C VAL A 523 -6.31 4.08 26.16
N HIS A 524 -5.65 3.41 27.12
CA HIS A 524 -5.88 1.99 27.33
C HIS A 524 -7.32 1.69 27.78
N LYS A 525 -7.94 2.55 28.59
CA LYS A 525 -9.38 2.42 28.91
C LYS A 525 -10.27 2.56 27.68
N ALA A 526 -9.97 3.48 26.76
CA ALA A 526 -10.69 3.58 25.49
C ALA A 526 -10.56 2.28 24.68
N ARG A 527 -9.34 1.72 24.63
CA ARG A 527 -9.08 0.45 23.94
C ARG A 527 -9.86 -0.71 24.55
N LEU A 528 -9.87 -0.85 25.88
CA LEU A 528 -10.61 -1.91 26.57
C LEU A 528 -12.13 -1.79 26.37
N HIS A 529 -12.65 -0.56 26.31
CA HIS A 529 -14.07 -0.34 26.04
C HIS A 529 -14.46 -0.79 24.63
N GLU A 530 -13.67 -0.40 23.63
CA GLU A 530 -13.84 -0.81 22.24
C GLU A 530 -13.72 -2.33 22.06
N ALA A 531 -12.70 -2.93 22.69
CA ALA A 531 -12.47 -4.38 22.62
C ALA A 531 -13.63 -5.17 23.24
N ALA A 532 -14.16 -4.72 24.37
CA ALA A 532 -15.34 -5.31 24.99
C ALA A 532 -16.59 -5.19 24.10
N GLN A 533 -16.73 -4.10 23.35
CA GLN A 533 -17.84 -3.89 22.42
C GLN A 533 -17.79 -4.87 21.24
N HIS A 534 -16.60 -5.21 20.74
CA HIS A 534 -16.43 -6.08 19.57
C HIS A 534 -16.09 -7.54 19.89
N GLY A 535 -15.95 -7.90 21.17
CA GLY A 535 -15.60 -9.25 21.63
C GLY A 535 -14.14 -9.60 21.38
N VAL A 536 -13.25 -8.62 21.46
CA VAL A 536 -11.82 -8.75 21.14
C VAL A 536 -11.07 -9.05 22.43
N GLU A 537 -10.45 -10.22 22.50
CA GLU A 537 -9.61 -10.64 23.62
C GLU A 537 -8.13 -10.35 23.35
N GLY A 538 -7.28 -10.42 24.39
CA GLY A 538 -5.83 -10.31 24.22
C GLY A 538 -5.28 -8.88 24.04
N VAL A 539 -6.04 -7.84 24.37
CA VAL A 539 -5.58 -6.44 24.27
C VAL A 539 -4.42 -6.17 25.23
N VAL A 540 -3.20 -6.16 24.72
CA VAL A 540 -2.00 -5.94 25.55
C VAL A 540 -1.89 -4.48 26.00
N LYS A 541 -1.77 -4.28 27.32
CA LYS A 541 -1.57 -2.96 27.95
C LYS A 541 -0.22 -2.34 27.62
N GLY A 542 0.86 -3.10 27.78
CA GLY A 542 2.23 -2.70 27.42
C GLY A 542 2.92 -1.69 28.36
N PHE A 543 2.38 -1.46 29.56
CA PHE A 543 3.00 -0.67 30.65
C PHE A 543 2.37 -1.02 32.00
N ASN A 544 3.04 -0.67 33.10
CA ASN A 544 2.61 -1.01 34.47
C ASN A 544 2.10 -2.46 34.55
N THR A 545 2.85 -3.41 33.97
CA THR A 545 2.39 -4.81 33.78
C THR A 545 2.08 -5.48 35.12
N HIS A 546 2.78 -5.11 36.18
CA HIS A 546 2.55 -5.54 37.56
C HIS A 546 1.18 -5.13 38.13
N LEU A 547 0.48 -4.15 37.54
CA LEU A 547 -0.84 -3.71 37.99
C LEU A 547 -2.01 -4.32 37.19
N GLY A 548 -1.72 -5.10 36.14
CA GLY A 548 -2.75 -5.52 35.17
C GLY A 548 -3.53 -4.30 34.64
N ASP A 549 -4.86 -4.42 34.48
CA ASP A 549 -5.70 -3.32 33.99
C ASP A 549 -6.34 -2.47 35.10
N SER A 550 -6.03 -2.76 36.37
CA SER A 550 -6.67 -2.12 37.53
C SER A 550 -6.51 -0.59 37.55
N ASP A 551 -5.37 -0.09 37.13
CA ASP A 551 -5.06 1.35 37.03
C ASP A 551 -5.79 2.05 35.86
N CYS A 552 -6.38 1.30 34.93
CA CYS A 552 -7.12 1.83 33.78
C CYS A 552 -8.64 1.76 33.97
N GLN A 553 -9.15 1.16 35.05
CA GLN A 553 -10.59 1.03 35.29
C GLN A 553 -11.20 2.32 35.88
N PHE A 554 -12.09 2.98 35.14
CA PHE A 554 -12.92 4.10 35.61
C PHE A 554 -14.15 4.31 34.71
N GLN A 555 -15.13 5.10 35.16
CA GLN A 555 -16.25 5.57 34.33
C GLN A 555 -15.88 6.88 33.63
N TRP A 556 -16.23 7.04 32.35
CA TRP A 556 -15.91 8.25 31.58
C TRP A 556 -16.46 9.53 32.22
N GLN A 557 -17.64 9.47 32.85
CA GLN A 557 -18.23 10.61 33.57
C GLN A 557 -17.43 11.06 34.80
N GLN A 558 -16.52 10.22 35.30
CA GLN A 558 -15.68 10.50 36.46
C GLN A 558 -14.29 11.04 36.07
N LEU A 559 -13.97 11.08 34.77
CA LEU A 559 -12.69 11.53 34.27
C LEU A 559 -12.63 13.06 34.27
N GLY A 560 -11.50 13.61 34.72
CA GLY A 560 -11.27 15.03 34.80
C GLY A 560 -9.79 15.34 34.93
N TYR A 561 -9.49 16.54 35.39
CA TYR A 561 -8.13 16.96 35.73
C TYR A 561 -8.15 17.87 36.96
N ILE A 562 -6.98 18.03 37.59
CA ILE A 562 -6.81 18.94 38.73
C ILE A 562 -6.27 20.27 38.20
N ASN A 563 -6.98 21.37 38.47
CA ASN A 563 -6.56 22.72 38.03
C ASN A 563 -5.44 23.30 38.90
N ARG A 564 -4.91 24.48 38.54
CA ARG A 564 -3.82 25.15 39.30
C ARG A 564 -4.20 25.47 40.75
N ARG A 565 -5.50 25.51 41.08
CA ARG A 565 -6.03 25.76 42.42
C ARG A 565 -6.27 24.47 43.21
N GLY A 566 -5.89 23.31 42.66
CA GLY A 566 -6.09 22.01 43.29
C GLY A 566 -7.52 21.47 43.20
N GLN A 567 -8.39 22.09 42.40
CA GLN A 567 -9.79 21.69 42.25
C GLN A 567 -9.97 20.73 41.07
N PHE A 568 -10.90 19.79 41.20
CA PHE A 568 -11.25 18.86 40.14
C PHE A 568 -12.18 19.53 39.12
N GLU A 569 -11.82 19.41 37.83
CA GLU A 569 -12.65 19.81 36.70
C GLU A 569 -12.92 18.60 35.81
N ALA A 570 -14.18 18.38 35.45
CA ALA A 570 -14.57 17.23 34.61
C ALA A 570 -14.12 17.43 33.16
N LEU A 571 -13.63 16.35 32.54
CA LEU A 571 -13.31 16.31 31.11
C LEU A 571 -14.49 15.64 30.40
N GLN A 572 -15.20 16.38 29.55
CA GLN A 572 -16.26 15.81 28.71
C GLN A 572 -15.67 15.11 27.49
N ILE A 573 -14.94 14.03 27.73
CA ILE A 573 -14.47 13.12 26.67
C ILE A 573 -15.63 12.13 26.42
N SER A 574 -16.52 12.47 25.50
CA SER A 574 -17.65 11.63 25.08
C SER A 574 -17.24 10.63 24.01
#